data_AF-A0A7Y2DDU9-F1
#
_entry.id   AF-A0A7Y2DDU9-F1
#
_cell.length_a   1.000
_cell.length_b   1.000
_cell.length_c   1.000
_cell.angle_alpha   90.00
_cell.angle_beta   90.00
_cell.angle_gamma   90.00
#
_symmetry.space_group_name_H-M   'P 1'
#
loop_
_entity.id
_entity.type
_entity.pdbx_description
1 polymer ?
#
loop_
_entity_poly.entity_id
_entity_poly.type
_entity_poly.pdbx_seq_one_letter_code
_entity_poly.pdbx_strand_id
1 'polypeptide(L)'
;LAQLAGREPLEFRIGHSEDERAVACMKKLQTMLEGVSIKNEEGMGYAFSRYKNSTSYCAMAAQVAVNRTTGEVLVKKMWAVVDAGETINPDGLKNQTEGGMIQSASWALKEEVRFDAHHITSLDWNSYPILRFPETPEVEVEVIDRVDQPPMGAGEAAQAPATAAIVNAIFDATGVRIRRLPVNGELLKV
;
A
#
# COMPACT_ATOMS: atom_id res chain seq x y z
N LEU A 1 11.53 -13.11 -2.23
CA LEU A 1 11.36 -14.51 -1.77
C LEU A 1 10.22 -15.21 -2.50
N ALA A 2 8.97 -14.77 -2.38
CA ALA A 2 7.83 -15.38 -3.09
C ALA A 2 8.06 -15.57 -4.60
N GLN A 3 8.51 -14.52 -5.29
CA GLN A 3 8.88 -14.60 -6.71
C GLN A 3 10.01 -15.62 -6.99
N LEU A 4 11.06 -15.64 -6.17
CA LEU A 4 12.16 -16.61 -6.32
C LEU A 4 11.68 -18.05 -6.08
N ALA A 5 10.65 -18.21 -5.24
CA ALA A 5 10.02 -19.49 -4.96
C ALA A 5 8.92 -19.87 -5.99
N GLY A 6 8.64 -19.01 -6.99
CA GLY A 6 7.56 -19.24 -7.96
C GLY A 6 6.16 -19.33 -7.34
N ARG A 7 5.95 -18.70 -6.18
CA ARG A 7 4.67 -18.70 -5.45
C ARG A 7 4.03 -17.33 -5.46
N GLU A 8 2.71 -17.31 -5.46
CA GLU A 8 1.93 -16.08 -5.29
C GLU A 8 2.32 -15.40 -3.95
N PRO A 9 2.57 -14.07 -3.94
CA PRO A 9 3.07 -13.37 -2.76
C PRO A 9 2.25 -13.49 -1.47
N LEU A 10 0.92 -13.48 -1.54
CA LEU A 10 0.04 -13.57 -0.36
C LEU A 10 0.03 -15.01 0.20
N GLU A 11 -0.13 -16.01 -0.66
CA GLU A 11 -0.02 -17.44 -0.35
C GLU A 11 1.34 -17.81 0.27
N PHE A 12 2.42 -17.24 -0.28
CA PHE A 12 3.74 -17.42 0.28
C PHE A 12 3.79 -16.92 1.73
N ARG A 13 3.23 -15.74 2.03
CA ARG A 13 3.25 -15.18 3.39
C ARG A 13 2.37 -15.96 4.36
N ILE A 14 1.16 -16.34 3.94
CA ILE A 14 0.23 -17.14 4.75
C ILE A 14 0.89 -18.47 5.16
N GLY A 15 1.56 -19.15 4.21
CA GLY A 15 2.23 -20.42 4.50
C GLY A 15 3.50 -20.33 5.36
N HIS A 16 3.97 -19.12 5.71
CA HIS A 16 5.19 -18.90 6.50
C HIS A 16 4.93 -18.04 7.76
N SER A 17 3.68 -17.89 8.18
CA SER A 17 3.31 -17.14 9.38
C SER A 17 2.63 -18.06 10.40
N GLU A 18 3.17 -18.11 11.61
CA GLU A 18 2.54 -18.78 12.76
C GLU A 18 1.57 -17.87 13.51
N ASP A 19 1.60 -16.55 13.23
CA ASP A 19 0.70 -15.57 13.83
C ASP A 19 -0.69 -15.66 13.20
N GLU A 20 -1.65 -16.18 13.96
CA GLU A 20 -3.04 -16.38 13.51
C GLU A 20 -3.74 -15.08 13.12
N ARG A 21 -3.40 -13.95 13.75
CA ARG A 21 -4.01 -12.65 13.43
C ARG A 21 -3.47 -12.13 12.10
N ALA A 22 -2.16 -12.27 11.88
CA ALA A 22 -1.55 -11.96 10.59
C ALA A 22 -2.17 -12.81 9.47
N VAL A 23 -2.32 -14.13 9.69
CA VAL A 23 -2.95 -15.05 8.74
C VAL A 23 -4.41 -14.65 8.47
N ALA A 24 -5.17 -14.29 9.50
CA ALA A 24 -6.55 -13.85 9.34
C ALA A 24 -6.66 -12.59 8.45
N CYS A 25 -5.82 -11.58 8.66
CA CYS A 25 -5.79 -10.38 7.82
C CYS A 25 -5.47 -10.73 6.35
N MET A 26 -4.45 -11.56 6.13
CA MET A 26 -4.03 -11.94 4.77
C MET A 26 -5.09 -12.79 4.05
N LYS A 27 -5.75 -13.73 4.74
CA LYS A 27 -6.84 -14.52 4.16
C LYS A 27 -8.07 -13.67 3.84
N LYS A 28 -8.44 -12.75 4.73
CA LYS A 28 -9.54 -11.82 4.47
C LYS A 28 -9.23 -10.93 3.26
N LEU A 29 -7.98 -10.47 3.12
CA LEU A 29 -7.53 -9.72 1.94
C LEU A 29 -7.65 -10.58 0.68
N GLN A 30 -7.26 -11.86 0.74
CA GLN A 30 -7.42 -12.78 -0.39
C GLN A 30 -8.87 -12.88 -0.85
N THR A 31 -9.83 -12.98 0.08
CA THR A 31 -11.26 -12.99 -0.25
C THR A 31 -11.73 -11.68 -0.90
N MET A 32 -11.24 -10.52 -0.44
CA MET A 32 -11.57 -9.22 -1.07
C MET A 32 -11.09 -9.12 -2.52
N LEU A 33 -10.07 -9.90 -2.88
CA LEU A 33 -9.46 -9.87 -4.21
C LEU A 33 -10.04 -10.93 -5.15
N GLU A 34 -11.00 -11.74 -4.69
CA GLU A 34 -11.70 -12.70 -5.54
C GLU A 34 -12.40 -11.99 -6.70
N GLY A 35 -12.11 -12.42 -7.93
CA GLY A 35 -12.68 -11.83 -9.15
C GLY A 35 -12.02 -10.53 -9.62
N VAL A 36 -11.01 -10.01 -8.91
CA VAL A 36 -10.21 -8.88 -9.41
C VAL A 36 -9.40 -9.34 -10.63
N SER A 37 -9.52 -8.59 -11.73
CA SER A 37 -8.78 -8.86 -12.97
C SER A 37 -7.71 -7.79 -13.20
N ILE A 38 -6.57 -8.23 -13.74
CA ILE A 38 -5.42 -7.40 -14.09
C ILE A 38 -5.32 -7.37 -15.61
N LYS A 39 -5.19 -6.17 -16.20
CA LYS A 39 -5.03 -5.99 -17.65
C LYS A 39 -3.55 -5.96 -18.04
N ASN A 40 -3.27 -5.95 -19.34
CA ASN A 40 -1.92 -5.69 -19.83
C ASN A 40 -1.42 -4.34 -19.30
N GLU A 41 -0.13 -4.31 -18.92
CA GLU A 41 0.55 -3.13 -18.31
C GLU A 41 0.06 -2.73 -16.91
N GLU A 42 -0.76 -3.58 -16.29
CA GLU A 42 -1.09 -3.49 -14.88
C GLU A 42 -0.31 -4.53 -14.07
N GLY A 43 -0.18 -4.26 -12.78
CA GLY A 43 0.42 -5.20 -11.82
C GLY A 43 -0.32 -5.17 -10.50
N MET A 44 -0.20 -6.27 -9.77
CA MET A 44 -0.76 -6.42 -8.43
C MET A 44 0.34 -6.63 -7.41
N GLY A 45 0.32 -5.81 -6.37
CA GLY A 45 1.30 -5.84 -5.30
C GLY A 45 0.66 -6.11 -3.96
N TYR A 46 1.34 -6.90 -3.14
CA TYR A 46 0.86 -7.32 -1.83
C TYR A 46 1.87 -6.96 -0.75
N ALA A 47 1.36 -6.52 0.38
CA ALA A 47 2.14 -6.24 1.57
C ALA A 47 1.38 -6.59 2.85
N PHE A 48 2.14 -6.79 3.91
CA PHE A 48 1.62 -7.00 5.24
C PHE A 48 2.57 -6.35 6.24
N SER A 49 2.03 -5.76 7.29
CA SER A 49 2.81 -5.27 8.42
C SER A 49 2.06 -5.47 9.73
N ARG A 50 2.83 -5.68 10.81
CA ARG A 50 2.38 -5.49 12.18
C ARG A 50 3.05 -4.23 12.70
N TYR A 51 2.27 -3.18 12.96
CA TYR A 51 2.80 -1.88 13.34
C TYR A 51 3.62 -1.99 14.64
N LYS A 52 4.83 -1.40 14.63
CA LYS A 52 5.84 -1.52 15.70
C LYS A 52 6.13 -2.96 16.17
N ASN A 53 5.84 -3.97 15.34
CA ASN A 53 5.86 -5.40 15.69
C ASN A 53 5.07 -5.75 16.97
N SER A 54 4.16 -4.88 17.41
CA SER A 54 3.46 -5.03 18.69
C SER A 54 2.00 -4.62 18.66
N THR A 55 1.59 -3.73 17.74
CA THR A 55 0.22 -3.20 17.67
C THR A 55 -0.55 -3.75 16.45
N SER A 56 -1.32 -2.91 15.75
CA SER A 56 -2.25 -3.28 14.70
C SER A 56 -1.62 -4.00 13.51
N TYR A 57 -2.40 -4.89 12.92
CA TYR A 57 -2.06 -5.66 11.74
C TYR A 57 -2.73 -5.04 10.53
N CYS A 58 -2.00 -4.94 9.43
CA CYS A 58 -2.55 -4.42 8.19
C CYS A 58 -2.01 -5.23 7.01
N ALA A 59 -2.91 -5.91 6.30
CA ALA A 59 -2.64 -6.55 5.02
C ALA A 59 -3.17 -5.62 3.91
N MET A 60 -2.39 -5.46 2.84
CA MET A 60 -2.67 -4.49 1.78
C MET A 60 -2.42 -5.10 0.40
N ALA A 61 -3.27 -4.74 -0.55
CA ALA A 61 -3.04 -4.94 -1.98
C ALA A 61 -3.17 -3.62 -2.74
N ALA A 62 -2.41 -3.50 -3.83
CA ALA A 62 -2.49 -2.35 -4.74
C ALA A 62 -2.48 -2.84 -6.19
N GLN A 63 -3.42 -2.35 -6.99
CA GLN A 63 -3.43 -2.50 -8.43
C GLN A 63 -2.91 -1.20 -9.05
N VAL A 64 -1.86 -1.31 -9.87
CA VAL A 64 -1.26 -0.16 -10.55
C VAL A 64 -1.27 -0.38 -12.05
N ALA A 65 -1.39 0.71 -12.81
CA ALA A 65 -1.09 0.74 -14.24
C ALA A 65 0.22 1.50 -14.46
N VAL A 66 1.09 0.99 -15.33
CA VAL A 66 2.37 1.63 -15.65
C VAL A 66 2.46 1.85 -17.16
N ASN A 67 2.53 3.11 -17.57
CA ASN A 67 2.86 3.44 -18.95
C ASN A 67 4.38 3.27 -19.16
N ARG A 68 4.78 2.21 -19.88
CA ARG A 68 6.20 1.90 -20.07
C ARG A 68 6.93 2.91 -20.97
N THR A 69 6.21 3.70 -21.76
CA THR A 69 6.80 4.72 -22.63
C THR A 69 7.11 6.00 -21.85
N THR A 70 6.19 6.45 -21.00
CA THR A 70 6.32 7.70 -20.24
C THR A 70 6.93 7.50 -18.86
N GLY A 71 6.84 6.28 -18.31
CA GLY A 71 7.16 5.96 -16.92
C GLY A 71 6.09 6.47 -15.93
N GLU A 72 4.91 6.86 -16.42
CA GLU A 72 3.80 7.29 -15.58
C GLU A 72 3.18 6.09 -14.85
N VAL A 73 2.92 6.26 -13.55
CA VAL A 73 2.31 5.25 -12.69
C VAL A 73 1.00 5.79 -12.14
N LEU A 74 -0.07 5.02 -12.33
CA LEU A 74 -1.38 5.27 -11.74
C LEU A 74 -1.71 4.16 -10.75
N VAL A 75 -1.96 4.49 -9.49
CA VAL A 75 -2.57 3.56 -8.54
C VAL A 75 -4.07 3.59 -8.81
N LYS A 76 -4.62 2.48 -9.31
CA LYS A 76 -6.03 2.41 -9.68
C LYS A 76 -6.90 2.17 -8.46
N LYS A 77 -6.57 1.13 -7.71
CA LYS A 77 -7.30 0.70 -6.53
C LYS A 77 -6.37 0.07 -5.50
N MET A 78 -6.68 0.27 -4.22
CA MET A 78 -6.03 -0.40 -3.10
C MET A 78 -7.06 -1.04 -2.19
N TRP A 79 -6.69 -2.15 -1.58
CA TRP A 79 -7.52 -2.89 -0.62
C TRP A 79 -6.73 -3.08 0.66
N ALA A 80 -7.37 -2.88 1.80
CA ALA A 80 -6.76 -3.13 3.10
C ALA A 80 -7.65 -4.01 3.98
N VAL A 81 -7.01 -4.84 4.78
CA VAL A 81 -7.62 -5.45 5.96
C VAL A 81 -6.85 -4.99 7.17
N VAL A 82 -7.55 -4.38 8.13
CA VAL A 82 -6.98 -3.91 9.39
C VAL A 82 -7.55 -4.68 10.58
N ASP A 83 -6.67 -5.05 11.49
CA ASP A 83 -7.00 -5.65 12.78
C ASP A 83 -6.29 -4.87 13.88
N ALA A 84 -7.06 -4.10 14.64
CA ALA A 84 -6.58 -3.24 15.71
C ALA A 84 -7.03 -3.70 17.11
N GLY A 85 -7.41 -4.98 17.26
CA GLY A 85 -8.06 -5.47 18.49
C GLY A 85 -9.53 -5.07 18.52
N GLU A 86 -10.07 -4.78 19.72
CA GLU A 86 -11.43 -4.25 19.86
C GLU A 86 -11.55 -2.90 19.13
N THR A 87 -12.51 -2.81 18.23
CA THR A 87 -12.72 -1.63 17.41
C THR A 87 -13.77 -0.71 18.02
N ILE A 88 -13.32 0.39 18.62
CA ILE A 88 -14.21 1.36 19.28
C ILE A 88 -15.14 2.08 18.28
N ASN A 89 -14.61 2.44 17.12
CA ASN A 89 -15.38 3.06 16.04
C ASN A 89 -14.95 2.45 14.69
N PRO A 90 -15.71 1.46 14.16
CA PRO A 90 -15.36 0.79 12.91
C PRO A 90 -15.27 1.73 11.71
N ASP A 91 -16.19 2.68 11.59
CA ASP A 91 -16.18 3.66 10.49
C ASP A 91 -14.97 4.59 10.60
N GLY A 92 -14.66 5.06 11.81
CA GLY A 92 -13.47 5.86 12.08
C GLY A 92 -12.17 5.15 11.73
N LEU A 93 -12.07 3.85 12.03
CA LEU A 93 -10.90 3.03 11.69
C LEU A 93 -10.77 2.82 10.18
N LYS A 94 -11.90 2.60 9.47
CA LYS A 94 -11.92 2.54 8.00
C LYS A 94 -11.43 3.85 7.40
N ASN A 95 -12.02 4.98 7.78
CA ASN A 95 -11.64 6.30 7.31
C ASN A 95 -10.16 6.62 7.55
N GLN A 96 -9.61 6.24 8.72
CA GLN A 96 -8.19 6.43 9.01
C GLN A 96 -7.28 5.60 8.10
N THR A 97 -7.68 4.37 7.83
CA THR A 97 -6.92 3.45 6.98
C THR A 97 -6.96 3.93 5.52
N GLU A 98 -8.13 4.33 5.03
CA GLU A 98 -8.32 4.92 3.69
C GLU A 98 -7.47 6.18 3.50
N GLY A 99 -7.50 7.10 4.47
CA GLY A 99 -6.66 8.30 4.45
C GLY A 99 -5.17 7.98 4.43
N GLY A 100 -4.73 7.02 5.24
CA GLY A 100 -3.34 6.55 5.26
C GLY A 100 -2.90 5.90 3.93
N MET A 101 -3.80 5.17 3.27
CA MET A 101 -3.55 4.60 1.95
C MET A 101 -3.35 5.69 0.88
N ILE A 102 -4.25 6.68 0.82
CA ILE A 102 -4.18 7.80 -0.13
C ILE A 102 -2.91 8.64 0.12
N GLN A 103 -2.61 8.96 1.37
CA GLN A 103 -1.38 9.67 1.75
C GLN A 103 -0.14 8.90 1.31
N SER A 104 -0.12 7.58 1.51
CA SER A 104 1.02 6.74 1.13
C SER A 104 1.19 6.60 -0.39
N ALA A 105 0.09 6.67 -1.15
CA ALA A 105 0.16 6.75 -2.61
C ALA A 105 0.78 8.08 -3.06
N SER A 106 0.42 9.19 -2.42
CA SER A 106 1.03 10.50 -2.65
C SER A 106 2.54 10.49 -2.33
N TRP A 107 2.94 9.93 -1.19
CA TRP A 107 4.35 9.71 -0.82
C TRP A 107 5.11 8.82 -1.79
N ALA A 108 4.49 7.71 -2.21
CA ALA A 108 5.13 6.77 -3.09
C ALA A 108 5.41 7.36 -4.48
N LEU A 109 4.53 8.25 -4.98
CA LEU A 109 4.56 8.69 -6.38
C LEU A 109 5.00 10.14 -6.60
N LYS A 110 4.87 11.02 -5.61
CA LYS A 110 5.01 12.46 -5.84
C LYS A 110 5.80 13.19 -4.77
N GLU A 111 5.47 12.98 -3.50
CA GLU A 111 5.92 13.89 -2.45
C GLU A 111 7.42 13.80 -2.21
N GLU A 112 8.08 14.94 -2.43
CA GLU A 112 9.50 15.15 -2.19
C GLU A 112 9.70 16.63 -1.83
N VAL A 113 10.26 16.90 -0.66
CA VAL A 113 10.75 18.24 -0.33
C VAL A 113 11.99 18.49 -1.18
N ARG A 114 12.00 19.61 -1.91
CA ARG A 114 13.11 19.99 -2.79
C ARG A 114 14.05 20.96 -2.10
N PHE A 115 15.34 20.84 -2.40
CA PHE A 115 16.39 21.66 -1.81
C PHE A 115 17.35 22.17 -2.90
N ASP A 116 17.92 23.36 -2.70
CA ASP A 116 19.16 23.78 -3.35
C ASP A 116 20.34 23.66 -2.37
N ALA A 117 21.49 24.26 -2.67
CA ALA A 117 22.68 24.20 -1.81
C ALA A 117 22.47 24.82 -0.41
N HIS A 118 21.41 25.62 -0.22
CA HIS A 118 21.23 26.46 0.95
C HIS A 118 19.81 26.43 1.54
N HIS A 119 18.77 26.12 0.77
CA HIS A 119 17.38 26.29 1.18
C HIS A 119 16.44 25.19 0.66
N ILE A 120 15.28 25.07 1.31
CA ILE A 120 14.10 24.37 0.77
C ILE A 120 13.51 25.22 -0.37
N THR A 121 13.18 24.59 -1.50
CA THR A 121 12.63 25.26 -2.68
C THR A 121 11.16 24.93 -2.93
N SER A 122 10.61 23.89 -2.30
CA SER A 122 9.18 23.57 -2.30
C SER A 122 8.48 24.25 -1.12
N LEU A 123 8.17 25.54 -1.27
CA LEU A 123 7.71 26.41 -0.18
C LEU A 123 6.18 26.58 -0.10
N ASP A 124 5.45 26.06 -1.08
CA ASP A 124 4.00 26.19 -1.19
C ASP A 124 3.34 24.96 -1.83
N TRP A 125 2.00 24.92 -1.84
CA TRP A 125 1.21 23.82 -2.41
C TRP A 125 1.23 23.71 -3.95
N ASN A 126 1.85 24.69 -4.62
CA ASN A 126 2.02 24.66 -6.07
C ASN A 126 3.38 24.03 -6.43
N SER A 127 4.41 24.33 -5.63
CA SER A 127 5.78 23.84 -5.78
C SER A 127 6.02 22.48 -5.12
N TYR A 128 5.29 22.15 -4.05
CA TYR A 128 5.32 20.83 -3.42
C TYR A 128 4.47 19.82 -4.22
N PRO A 129 5.07 18.77 -4.79
CA PRO A 129 4.33 17.77 -5.54
C PRO A 129 3.46 16.95 -4.58
N ILE A 130 2.14 16.94 -4.79
CA ILE A 130 1.18 16.19 -3.98
C ILE A 130 0.09 15.62 -4.89
N LEU A 131 -0.48 14.48 -4.50
CA LEU A 131 -1.58 13.84 -5.23
C LEU A 131 -2.80 14.76 -5.34
N ARG A 132 -3.40 14.83 -6.54
CA ARG A 132 -4.62 15.60 -6.80
C ARG A 132 -5.82 14.66 -6.97
N PHE A 133 -7.04 15.18 -6.85
CA PHE A 133 -8.28 14.39 -6.93
C PHE A 133 -8.37 13.41 -8.12
N PRO A 134 -7.98 13.77 -9.36
CA PRO A 134 -8.03 12.82 -10.48
C PRO A 134 -7.07 11.63 -10.36
N GLU A 135 -6.08 11.74 -9.48
CA GLU A 135 -5.03 10.75 -9.24
C GLU A 135 -5.29 9.95 -7.96
N THR A 136 -6.34 10.31 -7.20
CA THR A 136 -6.71 9.62 -5.97
C THR A 136 -7.19 8.20 -6.31
N PRO A 137 -6.55 7.15 -5.76
CA PRO A 137 -6.95 5.78 -6.00
C PRO A 137 -8.29 5.47 -5.36
N GLU A 138 -9.03 4.53 -5.95
CA GLU A 138 -10.12 3.87 -5.22
C GLU A 138 -9.55 3.12 -4.02
N VAL A 139 -10.23 3.16 -2.88
CA VAL A 139 -9.80 2.48 -1.65
C VAL A 139 -10.94 1.68 -1.07
N GLU A 140 -10.62 0.50 -0.53
CA GLU A 140 -11.59 -0.38 0.11
C GLU A 140 -10.96 -1.00 1.36
N VAL A 141 -11.64 -0.87 2.50
CA VAL A 141 -11.11 -1.32 3.80
C VAL A 141 -12.10 -2.23 4.51
N GLU A 142 -11.62 -3.42 4.88
CA GLU A 142 -12.30 -4.32 5.80
C GLU A 142 -11.64 -4.28 7.18
N VAL A 143 -12.46 -4.30 8.22
CA VAL A 143 -12.01 -4.33 9.62
C VAL A 143 -12.29 -5.72 10.18
N ILE A 144 -11.28 -6.35 10.77
CA ILE A 144 -11.48 -7.51 11.63
C ILE A 144 -11.64 -6.99 13.05
N ASP A 145 -12.88 -6.97 13.53
CA ASP A 145 -13.18 -6.55 14.89
C ASP A 145 -12.95 -7.70 15.87
N ARG A 146 -12.13 -7.47 16.90
CA ARG A 146 -11.80 -8.44 17.93
C ARG A 146 -12.23 -7.95 19.30
N VAL A 147 -13.52 -8.09 19.58
CA VAL A 147 -14.17 -7.66 20.83
C VAL A 147 -13.54 -8.25 22.10
N ASP A 148 -12.77 -9.33 21.99
CA ASP A 148 -12.08 -10.02 23.09
C ASP A 148 -10.61 -9.58 23.28
N GLN A 149 -10.12 -8.64 22.48
CA GLN A 149 -8.73 -8.19 22.46
C GLN A 149 -8.62 -6.71 22.84
N PRO A 150 -7.55 -6.28 23.53
CA PRO A 150 -7.39 -4.87 23.87
C PRO A 150 -7.31 -3.99 22.61
N PRO A 151 -7.90 -2.77 22.63
CA PRO A 151 -7.80 -1.84 21.53
C PRO A 151 -6.34 -1.39 21.32
N MET A 152 -5.93 -1.24 20.07
CA MET A 152 -4.58 -0.87 19.67
C MET A 152 -4.56 0.37 18.78
N GLY A 153 -3.43 1.09 18.80
CA GLY A 153 -3.23 2.25 17.93
C GLY A 153 -3.12 1.86 16.45
N ALA A 154 -4.00 2.42 15.62
CA ALA A 154 -4.10 2.12 14.19
C ALA A 154 -3.77 3.29 13.25
N GLY A 155 -3.50 4.49 13.78
CA GLY A 155 -3.32 5.71 12.96
C GLY A 155 -2.20 5.65 11.92
N GLU A 156 -1.18 4.83 12.17
CA GLU A 156 0.00 4.70 11.32
C GLU A 156 0.13 3.29 10.70
N ALA A 157 -0.91 2.45 10.84
CA ALA A 157 -0.85 1.05 10.45
C ALA A 157 -0.89 0.84 8.92
N ALA A 158 -1.47 1.78 8.18
CA ALA A 158 -1.66 1.67 6.73
C ALA A 158 -0.40 2.06 5.94
N GLN A 159 0.45 2.92 6.49
CA GLN A 159 1.43 3.68 5.71
C GLN A 159 2.50 2.79 5.09
N ALA A 160 3.21 2.02 5.92
CA ALA A 160 4.25 1.10 5.47
C ALA A 160 3.73 0.04 4.46
N PRO A 161 2.62 -0.68 4.73
CA PRO A 161 2.13 -1.69 3.79
C PRO A 161 1.54 -1.07 2.52
N ALA A 162 0.94 0.12 2.55
CA ALA A 162 0.46 0.83 1.35
C ALA A 162 1.60 1.11 0.37
N THR A 163 2.66 1.79 0.82
CA THR A 163 3.82 2.07 -0.03
C THR A 163 4.47 0.78 -0.55
N ALA A 164 4.60 -0.25 0.30
CA ALA A 164 5.17 -1.54 -0.09
C ALA A 164 4.31 -2.28 -1.14
N ALA A 165 2.98 -2.24 -1.01
CA ALA A 165 2.07 -2.83 -1.99
C ALA A 165 2.20 -2.13 -3.34
N ILE A 166 2.24 -0.79 -3.36
CA ILE A 166 2.38 0.00 -4.60
C ILE A 166 3.68 -0.37 -5.33
N VAL A 167 4.83 -0.35 -4.65
CA VAL A 167 6.11 -0.67 -5.33
C VAL A 167 6.23 -2.14 -5.74
N ASN A 168 5.56 -3.05 -5.03
CA ASN A 168 5.46 -4.44 -5.45
C ASN A 168 4.58 -4.61 -6.69
N ALA A 169 3.52 -3.81 -6.83
CA ALA A 169 2.64 -3.82 -7.99
C ALA A 169 3.36 -3.27 -9.22
N ILE A 170 4.16 -2.21 -9.05
CA ILE A 170 5.03 -1.67 -10.12
C ILE A 170 6.03 -2.74 -10.56
N PHE A 171 6.63 -3.45 -9.60
CA PHE A 171 7.54 -4.54 -9.90
C PHE A 171 6.84 -5.68 -10.67
N ASP A 172 5.62 -6.03 -10.30
CA ASP A 172 4.82 -7.04 -10.99
C ASP A 172 4.52 -6.61 -12.45
N ALA A 173 4.15 -5.36 -12.67
CA ALA A 173 3.85 -4.81 -14.00
C ALA A 173 5.09 -4.67 -14.91
N THR A 174 6.27 -4.44 -14.34
CA THR A 174 7.45 -3.98 -15.12
C THR A 174 8.70 -4.85 -14.99
N GLY A 175 8.80 -5.66 -13.93
CA GLY A 175 10.03 -6.34 -13.53
C GLY A 175 11.07 -5.43 -12.85
N VAL A 176 10.80 -4.14 -12.66
CA VAL A 176 11.75 -3.17 -12.10
C VAL A 176 11.57 -3.03 -10.58
N ARG A 177 12.64 -3.29 -9.81
CA ARG A 177 12.61 -3.14 -8.34
C ARG A 177 12.89 -1.69 -7.94
N ILE A 178 11.84 -1.01 -7.50
CA ILE A 178 11.94 0.32 -6.90
C ILE A 178 12.65 0.24 -5.54
N ARG A 179 13.66 1.09 -5.33
CA ARG A 179 14.40 1.23 -4.06
C ARG A 179 14.55 2.67 -3.58
N ARG A 180 14.03 3.63 -4.34
CA ARG A 180 14.01 5.05 -4.02
C ARG A 180 12.62 5.58 -4.30
N LEU A 181 12.12 6.40 -3.39
CA LEU A 181 10.88 7.15 -3.53
C LEU A 181 11.20 8.65 -3.64
N PRO A 182 10.31 9.46 -4.23
CA PRO A 182 9.13 9.02 -4.99
C PRO A 182 9.49 8.27 -6.28
N VAL A 183 8.58 7.43 -6.77
CA VAL A 183 8.73 6.76 -8.07
C VAL A 183 8.60 7.80 -9.16
N ASN A 184 9.68 8.03 -9.91
CA ASN A 184 9.67 8.90 -11.08
C ASN A 184 9.88 8.07 -12.36
N GLY A 185 9.51 8.64 -13.51
CA GLY A 185 9.59 7.94 -14.79
C GLY A 185 11.00 7.54 -15.20
N GLU A 186 12.04 8.20 -14.68
CA GLU A 186 13.44 7.80 -14.93
C GLU A 186 13.77 6.45 -14.29
N LEU A 187 13.21 6.16 -13.11
CA LEU A 187 13.40 4.88 -12.43
C LEU A 187 12.75 3.69 -13.16
N LEU A 188 11.88 3.96 -14.15
CA LEU A 188 11.09 2.95 -14.87
C LEU A 188 11.50 2.77 -16.33
N LYS A 189 12.43 3.58 -16.83
CA LYS A 189 13.03 3.40 -18.17
C LYS A 189 14.04 2.26 -18.12
N VAL A 190 13.78 1.20 -18.88
CA VAL A 190 14.69 0.06 -19.10
C VAL A 190 15.22 0.13 -20.53
#